data_AF-A0A285VTF3-F1
#
_entry.id   AF-A0A285VTF3-F1
#
_cell.length_a   1.000
_cell.length_b   1.000
_cell.length_c   1.000
_cell.angle_alpha   90.00
_cell.angle_beta   90.00
_cell.angle_gamma   90.00
#
_symmetry.space_group_name_H-M   'P 1'
#
loop_
_entity.id
_entity.type
_entity.pdbx_description
1 polymer ?
#
loop_
_entity_poly.entity_id
_entity_poly.type
_entity_poly.pdbx_seq_one_letter_code
_entity_poly.pdbx_strand_id
1 'polypeptide(L)'
;MTGTGATSRTTTPDGRAALTKSLDDAPPLFFEREAAGLRALAAAGARVPEVLRVGDDSITVAWVEEGPGRSTASEEAFGRDLARLHATTGERYGAHDGEPTAYLGACPVDLTPTATWHESWVERRLVPLARRAVEAGRLDAATAVLAEGVTPERLGPVEAPTLVHGDLWGGNRLVDRAGASWLIDPCAQHGHREVDLAMMQLFGGFGGRAFAAYVEAAPLAPGWQERVAVYQTVPLLVHALLFGGGYGVQAGDALRAAVR
;
A
#
# COMPACT_ATOMS: atom_id res chain seq x y z
N MET A 1 5.67 -13.75 -20.40
CA MET A 1 4.33 -13.32 -19.95
C MET A 1 4.13 -13.96 -18.59
N THR A 2 4.44 -13.24 -17.51
CA THR A 2 4.08 -13.66 -16.15
C THR A 2 2.56 -13.65 -16.07
N GLY A 3 1.97 -14.81 -15.77
CA GLY A 3 0.52 -14.96 -15.68
C GLY A 3 -0.04 -13.93 -14.70
N THR A 4 -1.06 -13.20 -15.12
CA THR A 4 -1.92 -12.49 -14.17
C THR A 4 -2.54 -13.55 -13.26
N GLY A 5 -2.31 -13.45 -11.94
CA GLY A 5 -2.85 -14.39 -10.97
C GLY A 5 -4.35 -14.62 -11.19
N ALA A 6 -4.81 -15.84 -10.93
CA ALA A 6 -6.21 -16.22 -11.09
C ALA A 6 -6.97 -16.00 -9.77
N THR A 7 -8.20 -15.54 -9.86
CA THR A 7 -9.10 -15.40 -8.72
C THR A 7 -10.33 -16.27 -8.92
N SER A 8 -10.69 -17.06 -7.92
CA SER A 8 -11.88 -17.91 -7.96
C SER A 8 -12.69 -17.80 -6.68
N ARG A 9 -14.01 -17.73 -6.80
CA ARG A 9 -14.92 -17.88 -5.66
C ARG A 9 -15.05 -19.37 -5.34
N THR A 10 -14.82 -19.73 -4.10
CA THR A 10 -14.90 -21.11 -3.60
C THR A 10 -15.82 -21.19 -2.40
N THR A 11 -16.21 -22.41 -2.03
CA THR A 11 -16.92 -22.70 -0.79
C THR A 11 -16.03 -23.60 0.05
N THR A 12 -15.78 -23.20 1.28
CA THR A 12 -15.01 -23.98 2.27
C THR A 12 -15.76 -25.25 2.69
N PRO A 13 -15.08 -26.25 3.30
CA PRO A 13 -15.73 -27.46 3.78
C PRO A 13 -16.87 -27.23 4.80
N ASP A 14 -16.80 -26.15 5.57
CA ASP A 14 -17.82 -25.70 6.53
C ASP A 14 -18.91 -24.81 5.89
N GLY A 15 -18.92 -24.66 4.57
CA GLY A 15 -19.98 -23.99 3.82
C GLY A 15 -19.85 -22.46 3.72
N ARG A 16 -18.75 -21.87 4.22
CA ARG A 16 -18.48 -20.43 4.10
C ARG A 16 -17.97 -20.09 2.69
N ALA A 17 -18.48 -19.00 2.12
CA ALA A 17 -17.95 -18.46 0.88
C ALA A 17 -16.53 -17.91 1.08
N ALA A 18 -15.65 -18.17 0.13
CA ALA A 18 -14.25 -17.75 0.15
C ALA A 18 -13.80 -17.27 -1.24
N LEU A 19 -12.73 -16.48 -1.24
CA LEU A 19 -11.99 -16.10 -2.44
C LEU A 19 -10.63 -16.79 -2.39
N THR A 20 -10.25 -17.49 -3.45
CA THR A 20 -8.90 -18.02 -3.63
C THR A 20 -8.20 -17.25 -4.73
N LYS A 21 -7.01 -16.73 -4.43
CA LYS A 21 -6.06 -16.20 -5.40
C LYS A 21 -4.97 -17.24 -5.61
N SER A 22 -4.55 -17.43 -6.84
CA SER A 22 -3.43 -18.32 -7.18
C SER A 22 -2.52 -17.68 -8.23
N LEU A 23 -1.24 -18.01 -8.16
CA LEU A 23 -0.23 -17.58 -9.12
C LEU A 23 0.73 -18.74 -9.35
N ASP A 24 0.77 -19.24 -10.58
CA ASP A 24 1.76 -20.24 -10.98
C ASP A 24 3.16 -19.63 -10.90
N ASP A 25 4.13 -20.39 -10.41
CA ASP A 25 5.51 -19.94 -10.16
C ASP A 25 5.57 -18.65 -9.31
N ALA A 26 4.70 -18.56 -8.30
CA ALA A 26 4.68 -17.44 -7.37
C ALA A 26 6.08 -17.19 -6.79
N PRO A 27 6.52 -15.92 -6.70
CA PRO A 27 7.76 -15.57 -6.03
C PRO A 27 7.79 -16.06 -4.57
N PRO A 28 8.98 -16.24 -3.97
CA PRO A 28 9.08 -16.68 -2.59
C PRO A 28 8.26 -15.81 -1.63
N LEU A 29 7.50 -16.45 -0.75
CA LEU A 29 6.67 -15.79 0.27
C LEU A 29 5.52 -14.94 -0.27
N PHE A 30 5.22 -14.94 -1.58
CA PHE A 30 4.28 -13.99 -2.20
C PHE A 30 2.93 -13.93 -1.47
N PHE A 31 2.30 -15.07 -1.23
CA PHE A 31 1.02 -15.16 -0.53
C PHE A 31 1.15 -15.12 1.00
N GLU A 32 2.27 -15.59 1.54
CA GLU A 32 2.58 -15.45 2.97
C GLU A 32 2.71 -13.99 3.38
N ARG A 33 3.25 -13.13 2.53
CA ARG A 33 3.36 -11.68 2.79
C ARG A 33 1.99 -11.00 2.82
N GLU A 34 1.11 -11.32 1.88
CA GLU A 34 -0.28 -10.83 1.91
C GLU A 34 -0.99 -11.30 3.19
N ALA A 35 -0.86 -12.59 3.53
CA ALA A 35 -1.45 -13.15 4.74
C ALA A 35 -0.93 -12.53 6.04
N ALA A 36 0.38 -12.29 6.13
CA ALA A 36 1.00 -11.60 7.26
C ALA A 36 0.42 -10.18 7.41
N GLY A 37 0.33 -9.45 6.29
CA GLY A 37 -0.24 -8.11 6.29
C GLY A 37 -1.71 -8.07 6.70
N LEU A 38 -2.55 -8.96 6.17
CA LEU A 38 -3.95 -9.09 6.57
C LEU A 38 -4.06 -9.35 8.09
N ARG A 39 -3.27 -10.28 8.62
CA ARG A 39 -3.28 -10.59 10.07
C ARG A 39 -2.83 -9.40 10.92
N ALA A 40 -1.80 -8.67 10.50
CA ALA A 40 -1.34 -7.48 11.22
C ALA A 40 -2.41 -6.37 11.25
N LEU A 41 -3.04 -6.10 10.10
CA LEU A 41 -4.13 -5.13 10.01
C LEU A 41 -5.34 -5.54 10.86
N ALA A 42 -5.72 -6.83 10.84
CA ALA A 42 -6.79 -7.36 11.68
C ALA A 42 -6.49 -7.18 13.18
N ALA A 43 -5.25 -7.49 13.60
CA ALA A 43 -4.81 -7.33 14.99
C ALA A 43 -4.85 -5.85 15.45
N ALA A 44 -4.62 -4.92 14.53
CA ALA A 44 -4.77 -3.48 14.75
C ALA A 44 -6.23 -2.97 14.67
N GLY A 45 -7.21 -3.87 14.47
CA GLY A 45 -8.63 -3.56 14.45
C GLY A 45 -9.20 -3.12 13.11
N ALA A 46 -8.43 -3.23 12.01
CA ALA A 46 -8.97 -3.02 10.67
C ALA A 46 -9.89 -4.18 10.27
N ARG A 47 -10.94 -3.88 9.49
CA ARG A 47 -11.74 -4.92 8.85
C ARG A 47 -11.00 -5.39 7.61
N VAL A 48 -10.62 -6.65 7.61
CA VAL A 48 -9.95 -7.34 6.51
C VAL A 48 -10.50 -8.76 6.40
N PRO A 49 -10.48 -9.38 5.22
CA PRO A 49 -10.84 -10.79 5.07
C PRO A 49 -10.03 -11.70 6.00
N GLU A 50 -10.70 -12.65 6.66
CA GLU A 50 -10.03 -13.69 7.43
C GLU A 50 -9.17 -14.54 6.49
N VAL A 51 -7.90 -14.76 6.83
CA VAL A 51 -7.03 -15.67 6.11
C VAL A 51 -7.36 -17.11 6.50
N LEU A 52 -7.94 -17.88 5.57
CA LEU A 52 -8.41 -19.25 5.80
C LEU A 52 -7.33 -20.29 5.48
N ARG A 53 -6.57 -20.07 4.41
CA ARG A 53 -5.46 -20.94 3.98
C ARG A 53 -4.41 -20.11 3.26
N VAL A 54 -3.16 -20.48 3.45
CA VAL A 54 -2.01 -19.93 2.72
C VAL A 54 -1.15 -21.11 2.25
N GLY A 55 -0.66 -21.04 1.04
CA GLY A 55 0.39 -21.90 0.52
C GLY A 55 1.25 -21.12 -0.47
N ASP A 56 2.31 -21.77 -0.95
CA ASP A 56 3.35 -21.13 -1.77
C ASP A 56 2.78 -20.49 -3.05
N ASP A 57 1.73 -21.07 -3.64
CA ASP A 57 1.12 -20.67 -4.91
C ASP A 57 -0.28 -20.07 -4.78
N SER A 58 -0.83 -19.99 -3.56
CA SER A 58 -2.21 -19.55 -3.36
C SER A 58 -2.53 -19.04 -1.95
N ILE A 59 -3.46 -18.08 -1.88
CA ILE A 59 -4.13 -17.67 -0.64
C ILE A 59 -5.64 -17.84 -0.77
N THR A 60 -6.28 -18.36 0.27
CA THR A 60 -7.74 -18.40 0.40
C THR A 60 -8.16 -17.53 1.57
N VAL A 61 -9.03 -16.56 1.32
CA VAL A 61 -9.58 -15.63 2.32
C VAL A 61 -11.11 -15.70 2.38
N ALA A 62 -11.70 -15.29 3.50
CA ALA A 62 -13.15 -15.19 3.62
C ALA A 62 -13.73 -14.21 2.59
N TRP A 63 -14.89 -14.56 2.01
CA TRP A 63 -15.56 -13.71 1.05
C TRP A 63 -16.21 -12.51 1.75
N VAL A 64 -16.03 -11.31 1.18
CA VAL A 64 -16.69 -10.09 1.63
C VAL A 64 -17.90 -9.82 0.72
N GLU A 65 -19.09 -9.78 1.30
CA GLU A 65 -20.32 -9.47 0.58
C GLU A 65 -20.46 -7.94 0.40
N GLU A 66 -20.15 -7.46 -0.80
CA GLU A 66 -20.26 -6.05 -1.15
C GLU A 66 -21.71 -5.54 -1.09
N GLY A 67 -21.84 -4.28 -0.69
CA GLY A 67 -23.09 -3.56 -0.54
C GLY A 67 -23.41 -2.61 -1.69
N PRO A 68 -24.39 -1.71 -1.50
CA PRO A 68 -24.83 -0.74 -2.51
C PRO A 68 -23.77 0.33 -2.84
N GLY A 69 -22.60 0.29 -2.20
CA GLY A 69 -21.47 1.17 -2.46
C GLY A 69 -21.28 2.25 -1.38
N ARG A 70 -20.51 3.27 -1.74
CA ARG A 70 -20.05 4.33 -0.83
C ARG A 70 -21.14 5.37 -0.57
N SER A 71 -21.27 5.78 0.68
CA SER A 71 -22.09 6.89 1.15
C SER A 71 -21.24 7.90 1.92
N THR A 72 -21.74 9.13 2.14
CA THR A 72 -21.06 10.12 2.98
C THR A 72 -20.72 9.57 4.38
N ALA A 73 -21.66 8.82 4.98
CA ALA A 73 -21.45 8.21 6.30
C ALA A 73 -20.36 7.13 6.28
N SER A 74 -20.31 6.29 5.25
CA SER A 74 -19.25 5.28 5.13
C SER A 74 -17.87 5.89 4.83
N GLU A 75 -17.81 7.01 4.11
CA GLU A 75 -16.56 7.76 3.91
C GLU A 75 -16.07 8.35 5.22
N GLU A 76 -16.94 9.01 5.98
CA GLU A 76 -16.60 9.59 7.29
C GLU A 76 -16.16 8.52 8.29
N ALA A 77 -16.88 7.40 8.36
CA ALA A 77 -16.51 6.25 9.18
C ALA A 77 -15.14 5.70 8.77
N PHE A 78 -14.91 5.52 7.46
CA PHE A 78 -13.63 5.04 6.94
C PHE A 78 -12.46 5.94 7.34
N GLY A 79 -12.60 7.27 7.21
CA GLY A 79 -11.56 8.21 7.63
C GLY A 79 -11.17 8.07 9.10
N ARG A 80 -12.17 7.91 9.99
CA ARG A 80 -11.93 7.65 11.42
C ARG A 80 -11.32 6.29 11.68
N ASP A 81 -11.75 5.25 10.96
CA ASP A 81 -11.24 3.89 11.10
C ASP A 81 -9.76 3.82 10.66
N LEU A 82 -9.40 4.48 9.55
CA LEU A 82 -8.02 4.58 9.09
C LEU A 82 -7.14 5.36 10.08
N ALA A 83 -7.66 6.45 10.67
CA ALA A 83 -6.92 7.18 11.71
C ALA A 83 -6.64 6.31 12.95
N ARG A 84 -7.59 5.44 13.34
CA ARG A 84 -7.38 4.48 14.45
C ARG A 84 -6.37 3.40 14.08
N LEU A 85 -6.43 2.87 12.87
CA LEU A 85 -5.41 1.93 12.37
C LEU A 85 -4.01 2.57 12.45
N HIS A 86 -3.88 3.81 11.95
CA HIS A 86 -2.62 4.54 11.94
C HIS A 86 -2.09 4.96 13.32
N ALA A 87 -2.89 4.82 14.37
CA ALA A 87 -2.42 4.96 15.75
C ALA A 87 -1.63 3.74 16.26
N THR A 88 -1.65 2.62 15.52
CA THR A 88 -0.84 1.44 15.80
C THR A 88 0.59 1.70 15.32
N THR A 89 1.54 1.68 16.25
CA THR A 89 2.95 2.02 15.98
C THR A 89 3.90 0.87 16.28
N GLY A 90 5.08 0.91 15.65
CA GLY A 90 6.17 -0.04 15.84
C GLY A 90 7.50 0.64 16.17
N GLU A 91 8.52 -0.16 16.44
CA GLU A 91 9.85 0.35 16.83
C GLU A 91 10.74 0.76 15.64
N ARG A 92 10.52 0.15 14.47
CA ARG A 92 11.31 0.34 13.25
C ARG A 92 10.40 0.51 12.05
N TYR A 93 10.87 1.21 11.02
CA TYR A 93 10.20 1.25 9.72
C TYR A 93 10.50 -0.01 8.91
N GLY A 94 9.67 -0.32 7.91
CA GLY A 94 9.78 -1.53 7.10
C GLY A 94 8.83 -2.62 7.59
N ALA A 95 9.27 -3.87 7.53
CA ALA A 95 8.45 -5.05 7.80
C ALA A 95 7.92 -5.05 9.22
N HIS A 96 6.61 -5.29 9.36
CA HIS A 96 5.94 -5.30 10.66
C HIS A 96 6.29 -6.53 11.51
N ASP A 97 6.78 -7.59 10.88
CA ASP A 97 7.16 -8.88 11.47
C ASP A 97 8.66 -9.20 11.31
N GLY A 98 9.45 -8.25 10.78
CA GLY A 98 10.89 -8.39 10.57
C GLY A 98 11.31 -9.12 9.29
N GLU A 99 10.38 -9.67 8.50
CA GLU A 99 10.67 -10.32 7.22
C GLU A 99 10.79 -9.26 6.09
N PRO A 100 11.99 -9.06 5.50
CA PRO A 100 12.23 -8.00 4.52
C PRO A 100 11.51 -8.19 3.18
N THR A 101 11.21 -9.44 2.80
CA THR A 101 10.58 -9.76 1.51
C THR A 101 9.16 -9.21 1.46
N ALA A 102 8.85 -8.43 0.44
CA ALA A 102 7.50 -7.92 0.22
C ALA A 102 7.23 -7.61 -1.24
N TYR A 103 5.94 -7.48 -1.55
CA TYR A 103 5.46 -7.20 -2.90
C TYR A 103 4.45 -6.07 -2.86
N LEU A 104 4.62 -5.08 -3.74
CA LEU A 104 3.60 -4.08 -4.04
C LEU A 104 2.98 -4.45 -5.39
N GLY A 105 1.74 -4.96 -5.36
CA GLY A 105 1.23 -5.80 -6.45
C GLY A 105 2.15 -7.00 -6.68
N ALA A 106 2.58 -7.25 -7.92
CA ALA A 106 3.56 -8.29 -8.24
C ALA A 106 5.03 -7.79 -8.20
N CYS A 107 5.28 -6.51 -7.86
CA CYS A 107 6.61 -5.94 -7.88
C CYS A 107 7.33 -6.17 -6.54
N PRO A 108 8.48 -6.85 -6.51
CA PRO A 108 9.24 -7.01 -5.27
C PRO A 108 9.75 -5.65 -4.76
N VAL A 109 9.63 -5.45 -3.45
CA VAL A 109 10.12 -4.28 -2.71
C VAL A 109 10.86 -4.75 -1.46
N ASP A 110 11.85 -3.98 -1.01
CA ASP A 110 12.63 -4.27 0.20
C ASP A 110 12.02 -3.55 1.42
N LEU A 111 11.52 -4.32 2.38
CA LEU A 111 11.02 -3.84 3.67
C LEU A 111 11.94 -4.20 4.83
N THR A 112 13.24 -4.41 4.59
CA THR A 112 14.22 -4.59 5.67
C THR A 112 14.02 -3.54 6.78
N PRO A 113 13.90 -3.95 8.06
CA PRO A 113 13.67 -3.02 9.15
C PRO A 113 14.77 -1.95 9.26
N THR A 114 14.38 -0.68 9.30
CA THR A 114 15.32 0.46 9.38
C THR A 114 15.04 1.36 10.59
N ALA A 115 16.05 2.13 10.99
CA ALA A 115 15.91 3.11 12.06
C ALA A 115 15.26 4.41 11.58
N THR A 116 15.42 4.77 10.31
CA THR A 116 14.90 6.02 9.75
C THR A 116 13.94 5.76 8.60
N TRP A 117 12.97 6.67 8.45
CA TRP A 117 12.02 6.60 7.35
C TRP A 117 12.69 6.86 6.00
N HIS A 118 13.70 7.73 5.97
CA HIS A 118 14.47 8.01 4.77
C HIS A 118 15.19 6.76 4.24
N GLU A 119 15.88 6.01 5.09
CA GLU A 119 16.49 4.73 4.69
C GLU A 119 15.43 3.77 4.13
N SER A 120 14.30 3.64 4.82
CA SER A 120 13.21 2.73 4.40
C SER A 120 12.59 3.12 3.06
N TRP A 121 12.25 4.40 2.88
CA TRP A 121 11.49 4.87 1.72
C TRP A 121 12.39 5.20 0.54
N VAL A 122 13.50 5.90 0.77
CA VAL A 122 14.37 6.40 -0.29
C VAL A 122 15.41 5.37 -0.70
N GLU A 123 16.26 4.96 0.25
CA GLU A 123 17.42 4.11 -0.05
C GLU A 123 17.03 2.68 -0.44
N ARG A 124 16.05 2.09 0.26
CA ARG A 124 15.61 0.71 0.04
C ARG A 124 14.54 0.54 -1.02
N ARG A 125 13.75 1.58 -1.31
CA ARG A 125 12.62 1.49 -2.25
C ARG A 125 12.76 2.43 -3.43
N LEU A 126 12.71 3.74 -3.20
CA LEU A 126 12.67 4.73 -4.28
C LEU A 126 13.87 4.61 -5.24
N VAL A 127 15.10 4.60 -4.70
CA VAL A 127 16.32 4.54 -5.51
C VAL A 127 16.43 3.22 -6.28
N PRO A 128 16.28 2.03 -5.66
CA PRO A 128 16.29 0.75 -6.39
C PRO A 128 15.18 0.63 -7.45
N LEU A 129 13.97 1.11 -7.15
CA LEU A 129 12.86 1.09 -8.11
C LEU A 129 13.11 2.02 -9.30
N ALA A 130 13.68 3.21 -9.08
CA ALA A 130 14.05 4.13 -10.14
C ALA A 130 15.12 3.52 -11.06
N ARG A 131 16.14 2.86 -10.49
CA ARG A 131 17.18 2.14 -11.27
C ARG A 131 16.57 1.01 -12.11
N ARG A 132 15.73 0.17 -11.51
CA ARG A 132 15.00 -0.89 -12.24
C ARG A 132 14.12 -0.32 -13.35
N ALA A 133 13.49 0.84 -13.13
CA ALA A 133 12.67 1.49 -14.14
C ALA A 133 13.53 1.99 -15.33
N VAL A 134 14.76 2.46 -15.09
CA VAL A 134 15.72 2.79 -16.17
C VAL A 134 16.12 1.54 -16.95
N GLU A 135 16.49 0.46 -16.26
CA GLU A 135 16.87 -0.81 -16.89
C GLU A 135 15.75 -1.39 -17.76
N ALA A 136 14.51 -1.24 -17.32
CA ALA A 136 13.32 -1.66 -18.06
C ALA A 136 12.88 -0.66 -19.16
N GLY A 137 13.62 0.43 -19.39
CA GLY A 137 13.28 1.46 -20.38
C GLY A 137 11.99 2.23 -20.06
N ARG A 138 11.63 2.33 -18.78
CA ARG A 138 10.40 2.96 -18.27
C ARG A 138 10.63 4.36 -17.72
N LEU A 139 11.87 4.72 -17.39
CA LEU A 139 12.26 6.04 -16.88
C LEU A 139 13.61 6.44 -17.48
N ASP A 140 13.83 7.72 -17.73
CA ASP A 140 15.14 8.19 -18.19
C ASP A 140 16.15 8.29 -17.03
N ALA A 141 17.42 8.02 -17.32
CA ALA A 141 18.47 7.98 -16.30
C ALA A 141 18.69 9.33 -15.59
N ALA A 142 18.49 10.46 -16.29
CA ALA A 142 18.69 11.77 -15.70
C ALA A 142 17.62 12.08 -14.63
N THR A 143 16.37 11.70 -14.91
CA THR A 143 15.27 11.81 -13.93
C THR A 143 15.43 10.82 -12.78
N ALA A 144 15.92 9.59 -13.04
CA ALA A 144 16.11 8.59 -12.00
C ALA A 144 17.11 9.03 -10.91
N VAL A 145 18.15 9.80 -11.26
CA VAL A 145 19.12 10.36 -10.28
C VAL A 145 18.44 11.27 -9.25
N LEU A 146 17.29 11.89 -9.58
CA LEU A 146 16.54 12.71 -8.63
C LEU A 146 16.05 11.92 -7.41
N ALA A 147 15.88 10.60 -7.53
CA ALA A 147 15.54 9.73 -6.40
C ALA A 147 16.54 9.86 -5.25
N GLU A 148 17.83 9.99 -5.56
CA GLU A 148 18.92 10.13 -4.58
C GLU A 148 18.93 11.52 -3.92
N GLY A 149 18.30 12.51 -4.56
CA GLY A 149 18.19 13.89 -4.06
C GLY A 149 17.04 14.13 -3.08
N VAL A 150 16.19 13.13 -2.82
CA VAL A 150 15.11 13.25 -1.83
C VAL A 150 15.71 13.21 -0.44
N THR A 151 15.76 14.35 0.25
CA THR A 151 16.33 14.46 1.61
C THR A 151 15.30 14.06 2.69
N PRO A 152 15.72 13.77 3.93
CA PRO A 152 14.80 13.47 5.03
C PRO A 152 13.73 14.55 5.24
N GLU A 153 14.08 15.83 5.08
CA GLU A 153 13.17 16.96 5.26
C GLU A 153 12.01 16.94 4.25
N ARG A 154 12.25 16.38 3.06
CA ARG A 154 11.21 16.21 2.01
C ARG A 154 10.17 15.17 2.38
N LEU A 155 10.46 14.30 3.33
CA LEU A 155 9.53 13.29 3.84
C LEU A 155 8.66 13.81 4.99
N GLY A 156 8.89 15.05 5.44
CA GLY A 156 8.15 15.65 6.55
C GLY A 156 8.83 15.43 7.90
N PRO A 157 8.16 15.83 9.00
CA PRO A 157 8.69 15.61 10.34
C PRO A 157 8.81 14.12 10.64
N VAL A 158 9.73 13.77 11.53
CA VAL A 158 9.85 12.39 12.03
C VAL A 158 8.63 12.07 12.87
N GLU A 159 7.82 11.12 12.39
CA GLU A 159 6.70 10.52 13.12
C GLU A 159 7.01 9.06 13.47
N ALA A 160 6.33 8.48 14.46
CA ALA A 160 6.52 7.08 14.81
C ALA A 160 6.26 6.16 13.60
N PRO A 161 6.97 5.02 13.45
CA PRO A 161 6.64 4.02 12.45
C PRO A 161 5.21 3.53 12.65
N THR A 162 4.33 3.85 11.72
CA THR A 162 2.89 3.56 11.80
C THR A 162 2.55 2.36 10.94
N LEU A 163 1.73 1.44 11.43
CA LEU A 163 1.18 0.37 10.61
C LEU A 163 0.27 0.96 9.52
N VAL A 164 0.70 0.85 8.26
CA VAL A 164 -0.05 1.27 7.08
C VAL A 164 -0.49 0.06 6.26
N HIS A 165 -1.52 0.22 5.43
CA HIS A 165 -1.94 -0.77 4.45
C HIS A 165 -0.87 -0.95 3.36
N GLY A 166 -0.22 0.13 2.92
CA GLY A 166 0.92 0.13 2.00
C GLY A 166 0.56 0.06 0.52
N ASP A 167 -0.68 -0.30 0.17
CA ASP A 167 -1.23 -0.27 -1.20
C ASP A 167 -2.67 0.27 -1.24
N LEU A 168 -2.98 1.33 -0.48
CA LEU A 168 -4.36 1.75 -0.26
C LEU A 168 -4.93 2.65 -1.38
N TRP A 169 -5.34 2.04 -2.49
CA TRP A 169 -6.08 2.71 -3.56
C TRP A 169 -7.55 2.22 -3.62
N GLY A 170 -8.37 2.87 -4.45
CA GLY A 170 -9.82 2.62 -4.49
C GLY A 170 -10.23 1.18 -4.79
N GLY A 171 -9.39 0.39 -5.45
CA GLY A 171 -9.60 -1.04 -5.72
C GLY A 171 -9.37 -1.95 -4.51
N ASN A 172 -8.57 -1.50 -3.53
CA ASN A 172 -8.23 -2.25 -2.32
C ASN A 172 -9.13 -1.91 -1.12
N ARG A 173 -10.27 -1.25 -1.39
CA ARG A 173 -11.32 -0.97 -0.41
C ARG A 173 -12.68 -1.44 -0.92
N LEU A 174 -13.20 -2.46 -0.27
CA LEU A 174 -14.58 -2.93 -0.44
C LEU A 174 -15.50 -2.27 0.59
N VAL A 175 -16.78 -2.14 0.26
CA VAL A 175 -17.80 -1.66 1.19
C VAL A 175 -18.89 -2.72 1.30
N ASP A 176 -19.11 -3.23 2.50
CA ASP A 176 -20.11 -4.27 2.73
C ASP A 176 -21.55 -3.73 2.73
N ARG A 177 -22.52 -4.64 2.85
CA ARG A 177 -23.96 -4.30 2.89
C ARG A 177 -24.36 -3.39 4.06
N ALA A 178 -23.57 -3.34 5.12
CA ALA A 178 -23.78 -2.44 6.26
C ALA A 178 -23.07 -1.09 6.09
N GLY A 179 -22.33 -0.88 4.99
CA GLY A 179 -21.57 0.32 4.73
C GLY A 179 -20.21 0.35 5.41
N ALA A 180 -19.75 -0.76 6.00
CA ALA A 180 -18.42 -0.83 6.61
C ALA A 180 -17.36 -1.09 5.54
N SER A 181 -16.20 -0.44 5.68
CA SER A 181 -15.09 -0.58 4.74
C SER A 181 -14.20 -1.76 5.13
N TRP A 182 -13.88 -2.60 4.15
CA TRP A 182 -12.96 -3.73 4.27
C TRP A 182 -11.73 -3.46 3.40
N LEU A 183 -10.54 -3.68 3.96
CA LEU A 183 -9.27 -3.52 3.26
C LEU A 183 -8.78 -4.88 2.74
N ILE A 184 -8.25 -4.90 1.52
CA ILE A 184 -7.77 -6.11 0.85
C ILE A 184 -6.43 -5.83 0.18
N ASP A 185 -5.66 -6.89 -0.09
CA ASP A 185 -4.44 -6.86 -0.89
C ASP A 185 -3.35 -5.93 -0.29
N PRO A 186 -3.03 -6.04 1.01
CA PRO A 186 -2.09 -5.13 1.65
C PRO A 186 -0.63 -5.43 1.30
N CYS A 187 0.17 -4.36 1.21
CA CYS A 187 1.62 -4.40 1.38
C CYS A 187 1.95 -3.85 2.79
N ALA A 188 1.39 -4.49 3.82
CA ALA A 188 1.36 -3.91 5.17
C ALA A 188 2.75 -3.80 5.80
N GLN A 189 3.03 -2.66 6.40
CA GLN A 189 4.35 -2.30 6.90
C GLN A 189 4.26 -1.22 7.98
N HIS A 190 5.32 -1.05 8.76
CA HIS A 190 5.52 0.17 9.54
C HIS A 190 6.14 1.25 8.66
N GLY A 191 5.39 2.30 8.35
CA GLY A 191 5.82 3.39 7.49
C GLY A 191 5.33 4.76 7.97
N HIS A 192 5.42 5.76 7.11
CA HIS A 192 4.76 7.05 7.35
C HIS A 192 3.29 6.95 6.97
N ARG A 193 2.38 7.39 7.85
CA ARG A 193 0.92 7.34 7.64
C ARG A 193 0.42 8.10 6.39
N GLU A 194 1.24 9.00 5.87
CA GLU A 194 0.94 9.75 4.63
C GLU A 194 1.06 8.89 3.37
N VAL A 195 1.74 7.74 3.43
CA VAL A 195 1.85 6.79 2.31
C VAL A 195 0.47 6.35 1.83
N ASP A 196 -0.38 5.90 2.76
CA ASP A 196 -1.74 5.46 2.46
C ASP A 196 -2.59 6.61 1.93
N LEU A 197 -2.49 7.81 2.52
CA LEU A 197 -3.25 8.98 2.08
C LEU A 197 -2.83 9.47 0.68
N ALA A 198 -1.55 9.37 0.36
CA ALA A 198 -1.03 9.71 -0.96
C ALA A 198 -1.48 8.69 -2.02
N MET A 199 -1.51 7.40 -1.66
CA MET A 199 -2.01 6.33 -2.52
C MET A 199 -3.52 6.46 -2.78
N MET A 200 -4.30 6.80 -1.75
CA MET A 200 -5.74 7.08 -1.86
C MET A 200 -6.04 8.21 -2.86
N GLN A 201 -5.15 9.20 -2.97
CA GLN A 201 -5.30 10.31 -3.91
C GLN A 201 -4.85 9.96 -5.34
N LEU A 202 -3.89 9.05 -5.49
CA LEU A 202 -3.23 8.79 -6.78
C LEU A 202 -4.19 8.19 -7.82
N PHE A 203 -4.93 7.16 -7.44
CA PHE A 203 -5.92 6.49 -8.30
C PHE A 203 -7.36 6.80 -7.90
N GLY A 204 -7.54 7.63 -6.87
CA GLY A 204 -8.84 8.02 -6.36
C GLY A 204 -9.62 6.86 -5.72
N GLY A 205 -10.94 7.01 -5.66
CA GLY A 205 -11.84 6.07 -4.99
C GLY A 205 -12.17 6.42 -3.53
N PHE A 206 -11.84 7.62 -3.09
CA PHE A 206 -12.16 8.10 -1.74
C PHE A 206 -12.76 9.49 -1.83
N GLY A 207 -13.85 9.72 -1.10
CA GLY A 207 -14.52 11.00 -1.05
C GLY A 207 -13.81 11.97 -0.12
N GLY A 208 -13.96 13.28 -0.36
CA GLY A 208 -13.36 14.31 0.50
C GLY A 208 -13.75 14.20 1.98
N ARG A 209 -14.88 13.55 2.28
CA ARG A 209 -15.32 13.29 3.66
C ARG A 209 -14.46 12.25 4.39
N ALA A 210 -13.87 11.28 3.71
CA ALA A 210 -12.91 10.36 4.31
C ALA A 210 -11.62 11.10 4.74
N PHE A 211 -11.07 11.93 3.86
CA PHE A 211 -9.90 12.75 4.18
C PHE A 211 -10.17 13.74 5.32
N ALA A 212 -11.32 14.43 5.28
CA ALA A 212 -11.70 15.37 6.32
C ALA A 212 -11.81 14.66 7.69
N ALA A 213 -12.53 13.54 7.76
CA ALA A 213 -12.70 12.79 9.00
C ALA A 213 -11.38 12.19 9.53
N TYR A 214 -10.48 11.78 8.63
CA TYR A 214 -9.14 11.35 9.02
C TYR A 214 -8.35 12.50 9.64
N VAL A 215 -8.30 13.66 8.99
CA VAL A 215 -7.53 14.83 9.48
C VAL A 215 -8.11 15.38 10.78
N GLU A 216 -9.44 15.33 10.96
CA GLU A 216 -10.09 15.68 12.22
C GLU A 216 -9.65 14.75 13.37
N ALA A 217 -9.49 13.45 13.12
CA ALA A 217 -9.12 12.47 14.13
C ALA A 217 -7.60 12.35 14.36
N ALA A 218 -6.79 12.55 13.32
CA ALA A 218 -5.33 12.46 13.35
C ALA A 218 -4.73 13.58 12.48
N PRO A 219 -4.62 14.82 13.01
CA PRO A 219 -4.13 15.97 12.27
C PRO A 219 -2.80 15.70 11.56
N LEU A 220 -2.70 16.11 10.30
CA LEU A 220 -1.48 15.99 9.51
C LEU A 220 -0.53 17.14 9.81
N ALA A 221 0.77 16.86 9.73
CA ALA A 221 1.77 17.91 9.90
C ALA A 221 1.64 18.98 8.80
N PRO A 222 1.94 20.25 9.10
CA PRO A 222 1.95 21.31 8.09
C PRO A 222 2.73 20.90 6.84
N GLY A 223 2.19 21.27 5.68
CA GLY A 223 2.77 20.98 4.38
C GLY A 223 2.67 19.53 3.89
N TRP A 224 1.77 18.73 4.46
CA TRP A 224 1.54 17.35 3.99
C TRP A 224 1.09 17.30 2.53
N GLN A 225 0.40 18.34 2.04
CA GLN A 225 -0.03 18.42 0.65
C GLN A 225 1.16 18.46 -0.32
N GLU A 226 2.26 19.12 0.06
CA GLU A 226 3.48 19.15 -0.78
C GLU A 226 4.19 17.79 -0.81
N ARG A 227 3.98 16.94 0.21
CA ARG A 227 4.59 15.61 0.32
C ARG A 227 3.84 14.52 -0.44
N VAL A 228 2.62 14.79 -0.92
CA VAL A 228 1.82 13.81 -1.69
C VAL A 228 2.61 13.27 -2.87
N ALA A 229 3.25 14.14 -3.66
CA ALA A 229 4.05 13.72 -4.81
C ALA A 229 5.23 12.82 -4.40
N VAL A 230 5.89 13.12 -3.28
CA VAL A 230 7.00 12.30 -2.75
C VAL A 230 6.53 10.89 -2.44
N TYR A 231 5.38 10.75 -1.78
CA TYR A 231 4.80 9.46 -1.42
C TYR A 231 4.17 8.72 -2.61
N GLN A 232 3.83 9.41 -3.69
CA GLN A 232 3.36 8.80 -4.94
C GLN A 232 4.49 8.26 -5.84
N THR A 233 5.76 8.63 -5.59
CA THR A 233 6.88 8.15 -6.42
C THR A 233 7.01 6.62 -6.47
N VAL A 234 6.96 5.95 -5.32
CA VAL A 234 7.08 4.48 -5.22
C VAL A 234 5.95 3.75 -5.95
N PRO A 235 4.65 4.01 -5.69
CA PRO A 235 3.58 3.32 -6.42
C PRO A 235 3.60 3.62 -7.92
N LEU A 236 3.98 4.84 -8.34
CA LEU A 236 4.13 5.18 -9.76
C LEU A 236 5.26 4.40 -10.44
N LEU A 237 6.42 4.26 -9.80
CA LEU A 237 7.53 3.43 -10.30
C LEU A 237 7.12 1.96 -10.39
N VAL A 238 6.42 1.45 -9.38
CA VAL A 238 5.87 0.08 -9.41
C VAL A 238 4.90 -0.10 -10.57
N HIS A 239 3.98 0.83 -10.81
CA HIS A 239 3.07 0.78 -11.95
C HIS A 239 3.81 0.89 -13.29
N ALA A 240 4.87 1.69 -13.39
CA ALA A 240 5.70 1.76 -14.58
C ALA A 240 6.41 0.43 -14.88
N LEU A 241 6.89 -0.27 -13.84
CA LEU A 241 7.52 -1.58 -13.97
C LEU A 241 6.52 -2.68 -14.37
N LEU A 242 5.34 -2.70 -13.75
CA LEU A 242 4.34 -3.74 -13.98
C LEU A 242 3.54 -3.54 -15.27
N PHE A 243 3.17 -2.30 -15.58
CA PHE A 243 2.19 -1.99 -16.64
C PHE A 243 2.76 -1.10 -17.76
N GLY A 244 3.90 -0.43 -17.53
CA GLY A 244 4.48 0.48 -18.51
C GLY A 244 3.59 1.70 -18.80
N GLY A 245 3.41 2.03 -20.08
CA GLY A 245 2.56 3.16 -20.49
C GLY A 245 3.01 4.51 -19.93
N GLY A 246 2.04 5.35 -19.55
CA GLY A 246 2.28 6.71 -19.06
C GLY A 246 2.85 6.81 -17.64
N TYR A 247 2.93 5.71 -16.89
CA TYR A 247 3.36 5.74 -15.49
C TYR A 247 4.83 6.17 -15.31
N GLY A 248 5.69 5.89 -16.28
CA GLY A 248 7.07 6.37 -16.28
C GLY A 248 7.19 7.90 -16.29
N VAL A 249 6.36 8.55 -17.10
CA VAL A 249 6.28 10.02 -17.16
C VAL A 249 5.78 10.59 -15.85
N GLN A 250 4.70 10.01 -15.31
CA GLN A 250 4.13 10.42 -14.02
C GLN A 250 5.12 10.24 -12.87
N ALA A 251 5.84 9.12 -12.82
CA ALA A 251 6.90 8.88 -11.84
C ALA A 251 8.00 9.94 -11.94
N GLY A 252 8.39 10.33 -13.16
CA GLY A 252 9.37 11.37 -13.39
C GLY A 252 8.92 12.76 -12.94
N ASP A 253 7.65 13.10 -13.15
CA ASP A 253 7.06 14.35 -12.66
C ASP A 253 6.97 14.38 -11.13
N ALA A 254 6.59 13.27 -10.51
CA ALA A 254 6.58 13.12 -9.06
C ALA A 254 7.99 13.26 -8.46
N LEU A 255 9.01 12.64 -9.08
CA LEU A 255 10.42 12.79 -8.68
C LEU A 255 10.90 14.24 -8.78
N ARG A 256 10.57 14.95 -9.86
CA ARG A 256 10.89 16.37 -10.02
C ARG A 256 10.23 17.25 -8.96
N ALA A 257 9.00 16.94 -8.56
CA ALA A 257 8.34 17.64 -7.46
C ALA A 257 8.96 17.28 -6.10
N ALA A 258 9.39 16.03 -5.92
CA ALA A 258 9.92 15.53 -4.66
C ALA A 258 11.23 16.21 -4.22
N VAL A 259 12.03 16.72 -5.16
CA VAL A 259 13.32 17.38 -4.89
C VAL A 259 13.29 18.91 -4.87
N ARG A 260 12.12 19.54 -5.12
CA ARG A 260 11.96 21.01 -5.15
C ARG A 260 11.50 21.56 -3.81
#